data_AF-A0A2T0MKC2-F1
#
_entry.id   AF-A0A2T0MKC2-F1
#
_cell.length_a   1.000
_cell.length_b   1.000
_cell.length_c   1.000
_cell.angle_alpha   90.00
_cell.angle_beta   90.00
_cell.angle_gamma   90.00
#
_symmetry.space_group_name_H-M   'P 1'
#
loop_
_entity.id
_entity.type
_entity.pdbx_description
1 polymer ?
#
loop_
_entity_poly.entity_id
_entity_poly.type
_entity_poly.pdbx_seq_one_letter_code
_entity_poly.pdbx_strand_id
1 'polypeptide(L)'
;MYEIAHRVLALRTDPPRDVLVTLGLPYEEATGEWSCPYRIDGLDGWEHERKVTGLDSLEAVELAMVMVRAALAGSHEAREGLLADDDRPETPRPRTVYVSVDDDRNIAYIAMKHEIAPGEAADQTVAGDVVLDFGDSGQLLGVELTDAATRLPSEMRV
;
A
#
# COMPACT_ATOMS: atom_id res chain seq x y z
N MET A 1 -27.94 -3.28 2.02
CA MET A 1 -26.94 -3.52 0.96
C MET A 1 -26.81 -5.01 0.68
N TYR A 2 -26.78 -5.43 -0.59
CA TYR A 2 -26.28 -6.77 -0.97
C TYR A 2 -24.76 -6.72 -1.00
N GLU A 3 -24.07 -7.66 -0.38
CA GLU A 3 -22.62 -7.70 -0.31
C GLU A 3 -22.02 -8.48 -1.49
N ILE A 4 -20.90 -8.00 -2.04
CA ILE A 4 -20.11 -8.72 -3.05
C ILE A 4 -18.72 -9.11 -2.55
N ALA A 5 -18.21 -8.43 -1.53
CA ALA A 5 -16.93 -8.74 -0.90
C ALA A 5 -16.88 -8.23 0.54
N HIS A 6 -16.14 -8.92 1.39
CA HIS A 6 -15.72 -8.40 2.69
C HIS A 6 -14.27 -8.77 2.99
N ARG A 7 -13.70 -8.08 3.96
CA ARG A 7 -12.38 -8.36 4.53
C ARG A 7 -12.39 -8.08 6.02
N VAL A 8 -11.81 -8.97 6.81
CA VAL A 8 -11.58 -8.76 8.24
C VAL A 8 -10.12 -8.37 8.46
N LEU A 9 -9.90 -7.33 9.26
CA LEU A 9 -8.58 -6.88 9.71
C LEU A 9 -8.52 -6.99 11.23
N ALA A 10 -7.36 -7.31 11.77
CA ALA A 10 -7.16 -7.39 13.21
C ALA A 10 -6.75 -6.04 13.78
N LEU A 11 -7.39 -5.63 14.86
CA LEU A 11 -6.95 -4.56 15.74
C LEU A 11 -6.19 -5.16 16.93
N ARG A 12 -4.93 -4.77 17.06
CA ARG A 12 -4.01 -5.18 18.14
C ARG A 12 -4.28 -4.44 19.46
N THR A 13 -5.55 -4.36 19.86
CA THR A 13 -5.96 -3.85 21.17
C THR A 13 -5.90 -4.94 22.24
N ASP A 14 -6.10 -4.57 23.51
CA ASP A 14 -6.29 -5.51 24.62
C ASP A 14 -7.68 -5.28 25.26
N PRO A 15 -8.68 -6.16 25.01
CA PRO A 15 -8.61 -7.37 24.19
C PRO A 15 -8.54 -7.07 22.67
N PRO A 16 -8.04 -8.00 21.83
CA PRO A 16 -8.04 -7.86 20.37
C PRO A 16 -9.45 -7.69 19.82
N ARG A 17 -9.59 -6.91 18.74
CA ARG A 17 -10.87 -6.64 18.08
C ARG A 17 -10.74 -6.80 16.57
N ASP A 18 -11.87 -6.96 15.89
CA ASP A 18 -11.92 -7.07 14.44
C ASP A 18 -12.42 -5.76 13.82
N VAL A 19 -11.90 -5.45 12.63
CA VAL A 19 -12.42 -4.43 11.73
C VAL A 19 -12.93 -5.11 10.48
N LEU A 20 -14.24 -5.01 10.24
CA LEU A 20 -14.89 -5.60 9.08
C LEU A 20 -15.08 -4.54 8.00
N VAL A 21 -14.48 -4.76 6.86
CA VAL A 21 -14.67 -3.96 5.65
C VAL A 21 -15.63 -4.71 4.73
N THR A 22 -16.70 -4.06 4.29
CA THR A 22 -17.70 -4.62 3.39
C THR A 22 -17.85 -3.75 2.14
N LEU A 23 -17.84 -4.36 0.97
CA LEU A 23 -18.22 -3.75 -0.30
C LEU A 23 -19.55 -4.34 -0.78
N GLY A 24 -20.48 -3.47 -1.13
CA GLY A 24 -21.77 -3.85 -1.66
C GLY A 24 -21.81 -3.98 -3.17
N LEU A 25 -22.88 -4.60 -3.66
CA LEU A 25 -23.20 -4.69 -5.08
C LEU A 25 -23.45 -3.28 -5.62
N PRO A 26 -22.71 -2.84 -6.66
CA PRO A 26 -22.98 -1.57 -7.32
C PRO A 26 -24.36 -1.61 -7.99
N TYR A 27 -25.04 -0.47 -8.00
CA TYR A 27 -26.36 -0.34 -8.59
C TYR A 27 -26.50 0.99 -9.33
N GLU A 28 -27.28 0.97 -10.41
CA GLU A 28 -27.60 2.16 -11.19
C GLU A 28 -28.60 3.04 -10.43
N GLU A 29 -28.28 4.32 -10.30
CA GLU A 29 -29.15 5.35 -9.72
C GLU A 29 -30.13 5.87 -10.78
N ALA A 30 -31.20 6.54 -10.35
CA ALA A 30 -32.19 7.11 -11.27
C ALA A 30 -31.60 8.18 -12.23
N THR A 31 -30.42 8.73 -11.93
CA THR A 31 -29.68 9.69 -12.76
C THR A 31 -28.87 9.02 -13.88
N GLY A 32 -28.78 7.69 -13.90
CA GLY A 32 -27.96 6.91 -14.84
C GLY A 32 -26.51 6.72 -14.40
N GLU A 33 -26.10 7.33 -13.28
CA GLU A 33 -24.82 7.09 -12.64
C GLU A 33 -24.88 5.79 -11.82
N TRP A 34 -23.72 5.25 -11.45
CA TRP A 34 -23.64 4.03 -10.66
C TRP A 34 -23.13 4.32 -9.26
N SER A 35 -23.80 3.79 -8.25
CA SER A 35 -23.38 3.88 -6.86
C SER A 35 -22.88 2.55 -6.35
N CYS A 36 -21.76 2.56 -5.63
CA CYS A 36 -21.27 1.40 -4.88
C CYS A 36 -21.27 1.70 -3.38
N PRO A 37 -22.09 0.99 -2.59
CA PRO A 37 -22.08 1.14 -1.14
C PRO A 37 -20.90 0.37 -0.51
N TYR A 38 -20.39 0.88 0.60
CA TYR A 38 -19.34 0.28 1.40
C TYR A 38 -19.52 0.60 2.88
N ARG A 39 -18.98 -0.25 3.75
CA ARG A 39 -19.04 -0.07 5.20
C ARG A 39 -17.73 -0.52 5.84
N ILE A 40 -17.36 0.13 6.93
CA ILE A 40 -16.22 -0.28 7.77
C ILE A 40 -16.74 -0.30 9.20
N ASP A 41 -16.81 -1.48 9.80
CA ASP A 41 -17.27 -1.67 11.17
C ASP A 41 -16.05 -1.92 12.07
N GLY A 42 -16.04 -1.35 13.28
CA GLY A 42 -14.98 -1.58 14.28
C GLY A 42 -13.89 -0.50 14.37
N LEU A 43 -13.96 0.57 13.58
CA LEU A 43 -13.12 1.76 13.74
C LEU A 43 -13.85 2.84 14.54
N ASP A 44 -13.12 3.52 15.43
CA ASP A 44 -13.66 4.64 16.19
C ASP A 44 -14.00 5.81 15.25
N GLY A 45 -15.25 6.29 15.33
CA GLY A 45 -15.74 7.39 14.48
C GLY A 45 -16.19 6.96 13.08
N TRP A 46 -16.24 5.66 12.78
CA TRP A 46 -16.77 5.12 11.53
C TRP A 46 -17.98 4.23 11.79
N GLU A 47 -19.19 4.81 11.73
CA GLU A 47 -20.41 4.10 12.16
C GLU A 47 -21.49 3.93 11.08
N HIS A 48 -21.19 4.25 9.83
CA HIS A 48 -22.24 4.33 8.80
C HIS A 48 -21.84 3.69 7.47
N GLU A 49 -22.82 3.02 6.85
CA GLU A 49 -22.79 2.70 5.42
C GLU A 49 -22.61 4.00 4.63
N ARG A 50 -21.66 4.00 3.71
CA ARG A 50 -21.40 5.09 2.78
C ARG A 50 -21.53 4.57 1.37
N LYS A 51 -21.63 5.49 0.41
CA LYS A 51 -21.56 5.15 -1.01
C LYS A 51 -20.66 6.12 -1.75
N VAL A 52 -20.09 5.65 -2.84
CA VAL A 52 -19.47 6.48 -3.88
C VAL A 52 -20.27 6.33 -5.16
N THR A 53 -20.20 7.34 -6.01
CA THR A 53 -20.88 7.36 -7.30
C THR A 53 -19.84 7.52 -8.41
N GLY A 54 -19.95 6.73 -9.47
CA GLY A 54 -19.11 6.75 -10.67
C GLY A 54 -19.97 6.71 -11.94
N LEU A 55 -19.34 6.81 -13.10
CA LEU A 55 -20.00 6.81 -14.40
C LEU A 55 -20.55 5.43 -14.77
N ASP A 56 -19.86 4.37 -14.34
CA ASP A 56 -20.28 2.99 -14.54
C ASP A 56 -20.05 2.12 -13.29
N SER A 57 -20.51 0.87 -13.37
CA SER A 57 -20.45 -0.08 -12.27
C SER A 57 -19.03 -0.45 -11.85
N LEU A 58 -18.08 -0.45 -12.79
CA LEU A 58 -16.68 -0.78 -12.52
C LEU A 58 -16.01 0.38 -11.79
N GLU A 59 -16.17 1.60 -12.31
CA GLU A 59 -15.63 2.80 -11.68
C GLU A 59 -16.18 2.99 -10.27
N ALA A 60 -17.48 2.76 -10.05
CA ALA A 60 -18.08 2.87 -8.73
C ALA A 60 -17.43 1.90 -7.72
N VAL A 61 -17.12 0.66 -8.13
CA VAL A 61 -16.42 -0.32 -7.29
C VAL A 61 -14.97 0.09 -7.03
N GLU A 62 -14.24 0.53 -8.05
CA GLU A 62 -12.86 1.00 -7.91
C GLU A 62 -12.77 2.19 -6.94
N LEU A 63 -13.66 3.17 -7.07
CA LEU A 63 -13.77 4.29 -6.15
C LEU A 63 -14.11 3.83 -4.72
N ALA A 64 -14.97 2.84 -4.56
CA ALA A 64 -15.31 2.32 -3.23
C ALA A 64 -14.09 1.68 -2.57
N MET A 65 -13.29 0.92 -3.34
CA MET A 65 -12.02 0.35 -2.87
C MET A 65 -11.01 1.44 -2.49
N VAL A 66 -10.89 2.51 -3.27
CA VAL A 66 -10.01 3.66 -2.96
C VAL A 66 -10.46 4.35 -1.68
N MET A 67 -11.76 4.62 -1.53
CA MET A 67 -12.31 5.27 -0.33
C MET A 67 -12.11 4.42 0.92
N VAL A 68 -12.29 3.10 0.83
CA VAL A 68 -11.99 2.17 1.92
C VAL A 68 -10.51 2.24 2.32
N ARG A 69 -9.59 2.20 1.35
CA ARG A 69 -8.15 2.29 1.63
C ARG A 69 -7.79 3.61 2.30
N ALA A 70 -8.34 4.72 1.80
CA ALA A 70 -8.13 6.04 2.37
C ALA A 70 -8.69 6.16 3.80
N ALA A 71 -9.88 5.60 4.04
CA ALA A 71 -10.51 5.55 5.35
C ALA A 71 -9.66 4.77 6.37
N LEU A 72 -9.21 3.57 5.99
CA LEU A 72 -8.34 2.74 6.83
C LEU A 72 -7.02 3.45 7.12
N ALA A 73 -6.34 3.98 6.10
CA ALA A 73 -5.07 4.69 6.27
C ALA A 73 -5.20 5.97 7.11
N GLY A 74 -6.37 6.62 7.06
CA GLY A 74 -6.68 7.84 7.82
C GLY A 74 -7.24 7.60 9.22
N SER A 75 -7.47 6.35 9.63
CA SER A 75 -8.05 6.02 10.93
C SER A 75 -7.06 6.29 12.08
N HIS A 76 -7.58 6.46 13.30
CA HIS A 76 -6.72 6.61 14.48
C HIS A 76 -5.88 5.36 14.71
N GLU A 77 -6.49 4.19 14.58
CA GLU A 77 -5.91 2.88 14.78
C GLU A 77 -4.77 2.58 13.79
N ALA A 78 -4.89 3.02 12.53
CA ALA A 78 -3.78 2.92 11.57
C ALA A 78 -2.59 3.80 11.98
N ARG A 79 -2.85 5.02 12.45
CA ARG A 79 -1.79 5.94 12.91
C ARG A 79 -1.07 5.44 14.15
N GLU A 80 -1.79 4.75 15.04
CA GLU A 80 -1.22 4.07 16.22
C GLU A 80 -0.59 2.71 15.88
N GLY A 81 -0.62 2.28 14.61
CA GLY A 81 -0.03 1.00 14.19
C GLY A 81 -0.78 -0.24 14.70
N LEU A 82 -2.05 -0.09 15.08
CA LEU A 82 -2.88 -1.15 15.66
C LEU A 82 -3.55 -2.02 14.60
N LEU A 83 -3.76 -1.49 13.39
CA LEU A 83 -4.35 -2.24 12.28
C LEU A 83 -3.34 -3.21 11.67
N ALA A 84 -3.63 -4.49 11.78
CA ALA A 84 -2.88 -5.57 11.18
C ALA A 84 -3.71 -6.31 10.14
N ASP A 85 -3.04 -6.69 9.06
CA ASP A 85 -3.60 -7.54 8.02
C ASP A 85 -3.22 -8.98 8.34
N ASP A 86 -4.13 -9.73 8.97
CA ASP A 86 -3.89 -11.14 9.34
C ASP A 86 -3.79 -12.06 8.11
N ASP A 87 -4.26 -11.61 6.94
CA ASP A 87 -4.10 -12.30 5.65
C ASP A 87 -2.76 -11.97 4.95
N ARG A 88 -1.94 -11.10 5.54
CA ARG A 88 -0.59 -10.86 5.03
C ARG A 88 0.19 -12.14 5.33
N PRO A 89 0.72 -12.87 4.33
CA PRO A 89 1.53 -14.04 4.61
C PRO A 89 2.62 -13.65 5.60
N GLU A 90 2.72 -14.40 6.72
CA GLU A 90 3.66 -14.12 7.83
C GLU A 90 5.10 -13.98 7.35
N THR A 91 5.39 -14.51 6.16
CA THR A 91 6.59 -14.27 5.39
C THR A 91 6.30 -13.27 4.26
N PRO A 92 6.98 -12.10 4.23
CA PRO A 92 7.08 -11.31 3.01
C PRO A 92 7.47 -12.25 1.87
N ARG A 93 6.73 -12.26 0.76
CA ARG A 93 7.16 -13.00 -0.43
C ARG A 93 8.62 -12.60 -0.70
N PRO A 94 9.56 -13.55 -0.77
CA PRO A 94 10.95 -13.22 -1.06
C PRO A 94 10.98 -12.45 -2.37
N ARG A 95 11.42 -11.19 -2.30
CA ARG A 95 11.65 -10.36 -3.48
C ARG A 95 13.09 -10.52 -3.88
N THR A 96 13.33 -10.90 -5.12
CA THR A 96 14.67 -10.85 -5.69
C THR A 96 15.02 -9.38 -5.90
N VAL A 97 16.15 -8.95 -5.34
CA VAL A 97 16.75 -7.65 -5.58
C VAL A 97 18.11 -7.86 -6.21
N TYR A 98 18.58 -6.87 -6.96
CA TYR A 98 19.88 -6.90 -7.61
C TYR A 98 20.75 -5.81 -7.00
N VAL A 99 21.92 -6.20 -6.52
CA VAL A 99 22.81 -5.30 -5.79
C VAL A 99 24.01 -4.99 -6.65
N SER A 100 24.37 -3.72 -6.76
CA SER A 100 25.60 -3.24 -7.38
C SER A 100 26.36 -2.40 -6.37
N VAL A 101 27.62 -2.71 -6.14
CA VAL A 101 28.47 -1.99 -5.17
C VAL A 101 29.58 -1.26 -5.93
N ASP A 102 29.82 -0.01 -5.56
CA ASP A 102 30.97 0.78 -5.99
C ASP A 102 31.79 1.11 -4.72
N ASP A 103 32.83 0.30 -4.51
CA ASP A 103 33.71 0.38 -3.35
C ASP A 103 34.53 1.68 -3.33
N ASP A 104 34.89 2.21 -4.50
CA ASP A 104 35.69 3.44 -4.62
C ASP A 104 34.91 4.64 -4.09
N ARG A 105 33.59 4.64 -4.30
CA ARG A 105 32.68 5.69 -3.83
C ARG A 105 31.98 5.36 -2.52
N ASN A 106 32.15 4.15 -2.00
CA ASN A 106 31.43 3.62 -0.84
C ASN A 106 29.90 3.76 -0.99
N ILE A 107 29.38 3.39 -2.16
CA ILE A 107 27.95 3.40 -2.49
C ILE A 107 27.46 2.01 -2.91
N ALA A 108 26.18 1.74 -2.65
CA ALA A 108 25.52 0.53 -3.12
C ALA A 108 24.15 0.87 -3.67
N TYR A 109 23.81 0.24 -4.80
CA TYR A 109 22.51 0.34 -5.43
C TYR A 109 21.76 -0.98 -5.32
N ILE A 110 20.54 -0.94 -4.80
CA ILE A 110 19.65 -2.09 -4.66
C ILE A 110 18.46 -1.90 -5.60
N ALA A 111 18.47 -2.59 -6.73
CA ALA A 111 17.42 -2.54 -7.75
C ALA A 111 16.32 -3.57 -7.48
N MET A 112 15.07 -3.17 -7.66
CA MET A 112 13.88 -4.03 -7.52
C MET A 112 13.65 -4.91 -8.77
N LYS A 113 14.42 -4.71 -9.84
CA LYS A 113 14.42 -5.49 -11.07
C LYS A 113 15.84 -5.56 -11.66
N HIS A 114 16.06 -6.49 -12.59
CA HIS A 114 17.40 -6.80 -13.08
C HIS A 114 18.06 -5.64 -13.84
N GLU A 115 17.26 -4.90 -14.62
CA GLU A 115 17.73 -3.76 -15.40
C GLU A 115 16.75 -2.60 -15.23
N ILE A 116 17.28 -1.45 -14.84
CA ILE A 116 16.58 -0.17 -14.86
C ILE A 116 17.08 0.59 -16.07
N ALA A 117 16.20 0.87 -17.02
CA ALA A 117 16.57 1.59 -18.23
C ALA A 117 16.76 3.09 -17.92
N PRO A 118 17.65 3.79 -18.64
CA PRO A 118 17.80 5.23 -18.49
C PRO A 118 16.46 5.95 -18.65
N GLY A 119 16.12 6.80 -17.68
CA GLY A 119 14.86 7.56 -17.67
C GLY A 119 13.67 6.82 -17.04
N GLU A 120 13.81 5.58 -16.57
CA GLU A 120 12.74 4.92 -15.81
C GLU A 120 12.60 5.43 -14.38
N ALA A 121 13.69 5.87 -13.76
CA ALA A 121 13.64 6.59 -12.49
C ALA A 121 13.13 8.02 -12.77
N ALA A 122 11.82 8.17 -12.65
CA ALA A 122 11.09 9.39 -12.96
C ALA A 122 11.12 10.40 -11.80
N ASP A 123 11.22 9.91 -10.57
CA ASP A 123 11.28 10.73 -9.36
C ASP A 123 12.28 10.18 -8.34
N GLN A 124 12.87 11.06 -7.54
CA GLN A 124 13.87 10.74 -6.53
C GLN A 124 13.55 11.41 -5.20
N THR A 125 13.60 10.62 -4.12
CA THR A 125 13.49 11.16 -2.75
C THR A 125 14.76 10.88 -1.97
N VAL A 126 15.37 11.93 -1.43
CA VAL A 126 16.53 11.83 -0.54
C VAL A 126 16.05 11.75 0.91
N ALA A 127 16.43 10.68 1.61
CA ALA A 127 16.13 10.43 3.00
C ALA A 127 17.42 10.22 3.80
N GLY A 128 18.10 11.34 4.11
CA GLY A 128 19.43 11.31 4.70
C GLY A 128 20.44 10.74 3.71
N ASP A 129 21.09 9.65 4.10
CA ASP A 129 22.15 8.98 3.35
C ASP A 129 21.61 7.93 2.35
N VAL A 130 20.32 7.99 2.05
CA VAL A 130 19.60 7.05 1.20
C VAL A 130 18.86 7.83 0.12
N VAL A 131 18.97 7.40 -1.13
CA VAL A 131 18.17 7.91 -2.25
C VAL A 131 17.21 6.82 -2.71
N LEU A 132 15.93 7.16 -2.80
CA LEU A 132 14.87 6.28 -3.29
C LEU A 132 14.51 6.69 -4.72
N ASP A 133 14.62 5.76 -5.66
CA ASP A 133 14.23 5.96 -7.05
C ASP A 133 12.82 5.41 -7.30
N PHE A 134 11.94 6.24 -7.83
CA PHE A 134 10.57 5.87 -8.18
C PHE A 134 10.34 5.96 -9.68
N GLY A 135 9.52 5.05 -10.20
CA GLY A 135 9.04 5.11 -11.58
C GLY A 135 7.82 6.00 -11.76
N ASP A 136 7.38 6.19 -13.00
CA ASP A 136 6.27 7.09 -13.35
C ASP A 136 4.94 6.79 -12.65
N SER A 137 4.70 5.53 -12.23
CA SER A 137 3.51 5.14 -11.46
C SER A 137 3.72 5.17 -9.94
N GLY A 138 4.81 5.76 -9.46
CA GLY A 138 5.14 5.89 -8.03
C GLY A 138 5.67 4.60 -7.37
N GLN A 139 5.95 3.58 -8.16
CA GLN A 139 6.56 2.33 -7.68
C GLN A 139 8.05 2.53 -7.39
N LEU A 140 8.53 1.98 -6.27
CA LEU A 140 9.96 1.97 -5.95
C LEU A 140 10.71 1.08 -6.95
N LEU A 141 11.68 1.66 -7.65
CA LEU A 141 12.55 0.97 -8.62
C LEU A 141 13.90 0.60 -8.02
N GLY A 142 14.44 1.43 -7.13
CA GLY A 142 15.71 1.15 -6.48
C GLY A 142 16.00 2.03 -5.28
N VAL A 143 17.06 1.65 -4.58
CA VAL A 143 17.57 2.33 -3.40
C VAL A 143 19.08 2.50 -3.53
N GLU A 144 19.56 3.74 -3.52
CA GLU A 144 20.97 4.04 -3.38
C GLU A 144 21.30 4.28 -1.90
N LEU A 145 22.35 3.63 -1.42
CA LEU A 145 22.90 3.81 -0.09
C LEU A 145 24.25 4.50 -0.23
N THR A 146 24.42 5.64 0.43
CA THR A 146 25.74 6.19 0.74
C THR A 146 26.25 5.55 2.03
N ASP A 147 27.57 5.37 2.14
CA ASP A 147 28.20 4.57 3.21
C ASP A 147 27.78 3.09 3.20
N ALA A 148 27.88 2.47 2.01
CA ALA A 148 27.53 1.08 1.79
C ALA A 148 28.29 0.10 2.70
N ALA A 149 29.55 0.39 3.02
CA ALA A 149 30.39 -0.43 3.90
C ALA A 149 29.81 -0.58 5.31
N THR A 150 28.98 0.36 5.77
CA THR A 150 28.29 0.26 7.06
C THR A 150 26.84 -0.17 6.89
N ARG A 151 26.15 0.30 5.84
CA ARG A 151 24.69 0.16 5.72
C ARG A 151 24.21 -1.08 4.97
N LEU A 152 24.99 -1.57 4.02
CA LEU A 152 24.63 -2.78 3.27
C LEU A 152 24.92 -4.01 4.14
N PRO A 153 24.00 -4.97 4.30
CA PRO A 153 24.30 -6.21 5.02
C PRO A 153 25.51 -6.92 4.40
N SER A 154 26.37 -7.51 5.23
CA SER A 154 27.61 -8.17 4.77
C SER A 154 27.37 -9.26 3.71
N GLU A 155 26.24 -9.93 3.80
CA GLU A 155 25.77 -10.99 2.91
C GLU A 155 25.40 -10.46 1.51
N MET A 156 25.24 -9.15 1.36
CA MET A 156 24.87 -8.47 0.12
C MET A 156 26.03 -7.69 -0.53
N ARG A 157 27.23 -7.73 0.05
CA ARG A 157 28.44 -7.03 -0.45
C ARG A 157 29.30 -7.91 -1.38
N VAL A 158 28.71 -8.95 -1.97
CA VAL A 158 29.42 -10.04 -2.68
C VAL A 158 29.69 -9.67 -4.13
#